data_AF-A0A848CA19-F1
#
_entry.id   AF-A0A848CA19-F1
#
_cell.length_a   1.000
_cell.length_b   1.000
_cell.length_c   1.000
_cell.angle_alpha   90.00
_cell.angle_beta   90.00
_cell.angle_gamma   90.00
#
_symmetry.space_group_name_H-M   'P 1'
#
loop_
_entity.id
_entity.type
_entity.pdbx_description
1 polymer ?
#
loop_
_entity_poly.entity_id
_entity_poly.type
_entity_poly.pdbx_seq_one_letter_code
_entity_poly.pdbx_strand_id
1 'polypeptide(L)'
;MDEYQSNGQEIIVQPTENIVEVDGGSMFTTSLIVAQAFEKEHKDVLRAISNLECSSQFTERNFALSEYTDPTGRKLPAYRLTRDGFSFLAMGFTGKKAAAWKEKFLEAFNAMEQTLLDQQKDSFMEQAQEQETLPKEAQPIPYFFRSRKRIGKGGRAALEGILRLEALLQGDSLEHTEQRLCARMRVKSVGDLQECRLQEAIIYVFEELFRVGGQDGWKDTSSTNMLLTLQGLVDFWGHFSNYTKTEIRTYICNRCGVDNFEELKTEHDLFKAVLAAWSGFSNHNLKWQCW
;
A
#
# COMPACT_ATOMS: atom_id res chain seq x y z
N MET A 1 17.82 25.47 -52.16
CA MET A 1 17.76 25.71 -50.71
C MET A 1 17.55 24.33 -50.14
N ASP A 2 18.63 23.60 -49.90
CA ASP A 2 18.61 22.29 -49.27
C ASP A 2 19.94 22.11 -48.55
N GLU A 3 19.81 21.94 -47.25
CA GLU A 3 20.87 21.81 -46.25
C GLU A 3 21.45 20.39 -46.31
N TYR A 4 22.78 20.28 -46.36
CA TYR A 4 23.47 19.09 -45.88
C TYR A 4 24.62 19.57 -44.99
N GLN A 5 24.30 19.72 -43.71
CA GLN A 5 25.29 19.89 -42.67
C GLN A 5 26.10 18.60 -42.55
N SER A 6 27.36 18.72 -42.95
CA SER A 6 28.42 17.76 -42.70
C SER A 6 28.72 17.75 -41.20
N ASN A 7 28.25 16.73 -40.49
CA ASN A 7 28.71 16.45 -39.13
C ASN A 7 29.96 15.59 -39.22
N GLY A 8 31.12 16.25 -39.18
CA GLY A 8 32.38 15.62 -38.83
C GLY A 8 32.31 15.10 -37.39
N GLN A 9 32.39 13.79 -37.22
CA GLN A 9 32.63 13.21 -35.90
C GLN A 9 34.11 13.36 -35.58
N GLU A 10 34.40 14.33 -34.72
CA GLU A 10 35.70 14.54 -34.11
C GLU A 10 36.15 13.30 -33.33
N ILE A 11 37.45 13.06 -33.44
CA ILE A 11 38.18 11.97 -32.79
C ILE A 11 38.13 12.19 -31.28
N ILE A 12 37.34 11.41 -30.55
CA ILE A 12 37.49 11.29 -29.10
C ILE A 12 38.48 10.15 -28.85
N VAL A 13 39.76 10.49 -28.77
CA VAL A 13 40.72 9.67 -28.02
C VAL A 13 40.29 9.77 -26.56
N GLN A 14 39.51 8.81 -26.08
CA GLN A 14 39.03 8.76 -24.70
C GLN A 14 40.26 8.69 -23.76
N PRO A 15 40.43 9.63 -22.83
CA PRO A 15 41.42 9.52 -21.77
C PRO A 15 41.11 8.31 -20.90
N THR A 16 42.15 7.70 -20.32
CA THR A 16 42.14 6.49 -19.48
C THR A 16 41.42 6.65 -18.12
N GLU A 17 40.41 7.50 -18.04
CA GLU A 17 39.72 7.87 -16.80
C GLU A 17 38.37 7.17 -16.64
N ASN A 18 37.74 6.69 -17.72
CA ASN A 18 36.43 6.02 -17.63
C ASN A 18 36.52 4.55 -18.08
N ILE A 19 36.56 3.66 -17.09
CA ILE A 19 36.68 2.21 -17.28
C ILE A 19 35.34 1.55 -17.68
N VAL A 20 34.23 2.25 -17.41
CA VAL A 20 32.86 1.77 -17.60
C VAL A 20 32.07 2.84 -18.35
N GLU A 21 31.35 2.41 -19.38
CA GLU A 21 30.43 3.22 -20.16
C GLU A 21 28.99 2.84 -19.79
N VAL A 22 28.07 3.81 -19.87
CA VAL A 22 26.65 3.64 -19.57
C VAL A 22 25.84 3.86 -20.84
N ASP A 23 25.09 2.82 -21.26
CA ASP A 23 24.18 2.88 -22.41
C ASP A 23 22.86 2.21 -22.02
N GLY A 24 21.74 2.92 -22.20
CA GLY A 24 20.39 2.42 -21.89
C GLY A 24 20.16 1.95 -20.44
N GLY A 25 20.93 2.47 -19.48
CA GLY A 25 20.84 2.05 -18.06
C GLY A 25 21.63 0.78 -17.71
N SER A 26 22.40 0.22 -18.66
CA SER A 26 23.29 -0.91 -18.41
C SER A 26 24.76 -0.50 -18.52
N MET A 27 25.57 -0.94 -17.56
CA MET A 27 27.01 -0.70 -17.51
C MET A 27 27.76 -1.70 -18.39
N PHE A 28 28.63 -1.21 -19.25
CA PHE A 28 29.49 -2.05 -20.09
C PHE A 28 30.93 -1.51 -20.17
N THR A 29 31.86 -2.38 -20.53
CA THR A 29 33.24 -2.03 -20.88
C THR A 29 33.57 -2.62 -22.25
N THR A 30 34.63 -2.16 -22.91
CA THR A 30 34.99 -2.68 -24.24
C THR A 30 36.24 -3.55 -24.18
N SER A 31 36.35 -4.52 -25.09
CA SER A 31 37.54 -5.38 -25.18
C SER A 31 38.83 -4.59 -25.46
N LEU A 32 38.73 -3.37 -25.99
CA LEU A 32 39.85 -2.44 -26.18
C LEU A 32 40.35 -1.86 -24.85
N ILE A 33 39.42 -1.37 -24.01
CA ILE A 33 39.74 -0.89 -22.66
C ILE A 33 40.37 -2.02 -21.85
N VAL A 34 39.84 -3.25 -21.98
CA VAL A 34 40.41 -4.46 -21.35
C VAL A 34 41.82 -4.77 -21.89
N ALA A 35 42.05 -4.68 -23.20
CA ALA A 35 43.37 -4.91 -23.77
C ALA A 35 44.42 -3.93 -23.22
N GLN A 36 44.07 -2.64 -23.19
CA GLN A 36 44.90 -1.59 -22.63
C GLN A 36 45.15 -1.78 -21.13
N ALA A 37 44.10 -2.12 -20.38
CA ALA A 37 44.12 -2.33 -18.93
C ALA A 37 45.07 -3.43 -18.47
N PHE A 38 45.05 -4.55 -19.19
CA PHE A 38 45.85 -5.73 -18.86
C PHE A 38 47.19 -5.76 -19.60
N GLU A 39 47.52 -4.69 -20.34
CA GLU A 39 48.71 -4.58 -21.19
C GLU A 39 48.86 -5.77 -22.13
N LYS A 40 47.74 -6.14 -22.76
CA LYS A 40 47.64 -7.26 -23.70
C LYS A 40 47.32 -6.72 -25.09
N GLU A 41 47.78 -7.43 -26.11
CA GLU A 41 47.34 -7.18 -27.47
C GLU A 41 45.83 -7.44 -27.58
N HIS A 42 45.11 -6.58 -28.32
CA HIS A 42 43.66 -6.72 -28.47
C HIS A 42 43.26 -8.08 -29.06
N LYS A 43 44.05 -8.60 -29.99
CA LYS A 43 43.89 -9.95 -30.55
C LYS A 43 43.94 -11.06 -29.49
N ASP A 44 44.73 -10.88 -28.44
CA ASP A 44 44.86 -11.87 -27.36
C ASP A 44 43.65 -11.83 -26.44
N VAL A 45 43.06 -10.65 -26.24
CA VAL A 45 41.80 -10.49 -25.51
C VAL A 45 40.63 -11.09 -26.30
N LEU A 46 40.55 -10.85 -27.62
CA LEU A 46 39.52 -11.47 -28.48
C LEU A 46 39.61 -13.00 -28.45
N ARG A 47 40.84 -13.53 -28.50
CA ARG A 47 41.10 -14.96 -28.36
C ARG A 47 40.77 -15.50 -26.97
N ALA A 48 41.02 -14.73 -25.92
CA ALA A 48 40.63 -15.12 -24.56
C ALA A 48 39.11 -15.22 -24.45
N ILE A 49 38.37 -14.26 -25.03
CA ILE A 49 36.89 -14.26 -25.08
C ILE A 49 36.38 -15.46 -25.87
N SER A 50 36.95 -15.77 -27.04
CA SER A 50 36.53 -16.92 -27.86
C SER A 50 36.77 -18.28 -27.19
N ASN A 51 37.75 -18.34 -26.29
CA ASN A 51 38.16 -19.57 -25.61
C ASN A 51 37.54 -19.72 -24.21
N LEU A 52 36.58 -18.86 -23.83
CA LEU A 52 35.91 -18.98 -22.54
C LEU A 52 35.03 -20.24 -22.51
N GLU A 53 35.35 -21.16 -21.61
CA GLU A 53 34.52 -22.34 -21.31
C GLU A 53 33.32 -21.93 -20.45
N CYS A 54 32.27 -21.41 -21.10
CA CYS A 54 31.01 -21.04 -20.45
C CYS A 54 29.83 -21.40 -21.35
N SER A 55 28.62 -21.36 -20.80
CA SER A 55 27.41 -21.67 -21.57
C SER A 55 27.18 -20.64 -22.67
N SER A 56 26.61 -21.05 -23.81
CA SER A 56 26.28 -20.14 -24.92
C SER A 56 25.40 -18.97 -24.47
N GLN A 57 24.44 -19.25 -23.58
CA GLN A 57 23.58 -18.24 -22.97
C GLN A 57 24.36 -17.20 -22.15
N PHE A 58 25.43 -17.60 -21.48
CA PHE A 58 26.28 -16.66 -20.74
C PHE A 58 27.09 -15.78 -21.69
N THR A 59 27.65 -16.38 -22.75
CA THR A 59 28.42 -15.64 -23.76
C THR A 59 27.56 -14.60 -24.47
N GLU A 60 26.38 -14.98 -24.96
CA GLU A 60 25.46 -14.09 -25.69
C GLU A 60 24.99 -12.89 -24.85
N ARG A 61 24.78 -13.09 -23.54
CA ARG A 61 24.30 -12.04 -22.64
C ARG A 61 25.40 -11.08 -22.19
N ASN A 62 26.64 -11.56 -22.11
CA ASN A 62 27.72 -10.82 -21.46
C ASN A 62 28.81 -10.33 -22.42
N PHE A 63 28.85 -10.83 -23.66
CA PHE A 63 29.82 -10.46 -24.69
C PHE A 63 29.09 -10.12 -26.00
N ALA A 64 28.63 -8.88 -26.12
CA ALA A 64 27.97 -8.39 -27.32
C ALA A 64 29.00 -7.97 -28.37
N LEU A 65 28.86 -8.47 -29.61
CA LEU A 65 29.75 -8.09 -30.71
C LEU A 65 29.58 -6.61 -31.04
N SER A 66 30.69 -5.91 -31.25
CA SER A 66 30.76 -4.50 -31.61
C SER A 66 31.89 -4.28 -32.62
N GLU A 67 32.02 -3.06 -33.13
CA GLU A 67 33.06 -2.68 -34.07
C GLU A 67 33.74 -1.40 -33.60
N TYR A 68 35.03 -1.27 -33.87
CA TYR A 68 35.77 -0.03 -33.69
C TYR A 68 36.49 0.35 -34.98
N THR A 69 36.77 1.63 -35.16
CA THR A 69 37.58 2.13 -36.27
C THR A 69 39.01 2.32 -35.79
N ASP A 70 39.94 1.59 -36.39
CA ASP A 70 41.37 1.75 -36.15
C ASP A 70 41.87 3.06 -36.78
N PRO A 71 42.96 3.69 -36.29
CA PRO A 71 43.62 4.85 -36.91
C PRO A 71 43.89 4.76 -38.43
N THR A 72 43.89 3.56 -39.01
CA THR A 72 43.97 3.35 -40.47
C THR A 72 42.62 3.51 -41.21
N GLY A 73 41.53 3.82 -40.50
CA GLY A 73 40.17 3.95 -41.03
C GLY A 73 39.44 2.61 -41.23
N ARG A 74 40.04 1.49 -40.80
CA ARG A 74 39.45 0.15 -40.95
C ARG A 74 38.52 -0.17 -39.78
N LYS A 75 37.37 -0.78 -40.08
CA LYS A 75 36.47 -1.34 -39.06
C LYS A 75 36.97 -2.71 -38.62
N LEU A 76 37.20 -2.88 -37.34
CA LEU A 76 37.67 -4.12 -36.72
C LEU A 76 36.70 -4.57 -35.62
N PRO A 77 36.55 -5.89 -35.40
CA PRO A 77 35.65 -6.42 -34.40
C PRO A 77 36.17 -6.12 -32.98
N ALA A 78 35.23 -5.79 -32.09
CA ALA A 78 35.41 -5.64 -30.66
C ALA A 78 34.24 -6.31 -29.92
N TYR A 79 34.33 -6.38 -28.60
CA TYR A 79 33.21 -6.81 -27.76
C TYR A 79 32.85 -5.71 -26.77
N ARG A 80 31.56 -5.55 -26.53
CA ARG A 80 30.99 -4.88 -25.37
C ARG A 80 30.74 -5.95 -24.30
N LEU A 81 31.35 -5.76 -23.14
CA LEU A 81 31.33 -6.68 -22.02
C LEU A 81 30.48 -6.08 -20.91
N THR A 82 29.56 -6.87 -20.37
CA THR A 82 28.84 -6.52 -19.12
C THR A 82 29.78 -6.67 -17.92
N ARG A 83 29.33 -6.23 -16.73
CA ARG A 83 30.03 -6.49 -15.46
C ARG A 83 30.42 -7.96 -15.28
N ASP A 84 29.47 -8.86 -15.51
CA ASP A 84 29.65 -10.29 -15.27
C ASP A 84 30.58 -10.89 -16.32
N GLY A 85 30.49 -10.44 -17.58
CA GLY A 85 31.42 -10.81 -18.65
C GLY A 85 32.86 -10.36 -18.38
N PHE A 86 33.04 -9.11 -17.96
CA PHE A 86 34.35 -8.60 -17.56
C PHE A 86 34.92 -9.38 -16.38
N SER A 87 34.11 -9.61 -15.33
CA SER A 87 34.55 -10.31 -14.12
C SER A 87 35.02 -11.73 -14.45
N PHE A 88 34.26 -12.43 -15.31
CA PHE A 88 34.60 -13.77 -15.76
C PHE A 88 35.89 -13.79 -16.60
N LEU A 89 36.05 -12.85 -17.53
CA LEU A 89 37.26 -12.71 -18.34
C LEU A 89 38.50 -12.37 -17.48
N ALA A 90 38.34 -11.45 -16.52
CA ALA A 90 39.43 -10.99 -15.66
C ALA A 90 39.96 -12.08 -14.71
N MET A 91 39.15 -13.10 -14.37
CA MET A 91 39.61 -14.26 -13.58
C MET A 91 40.73 -15.04 -14.29
N GLY A 92 40.74 -15.06 -15.63
CA GLY A 92 41.79 -15.69 -16.43
C GLY A 92 43.09 -14.87 -16.55
N PHE A 93 43.06 -13.59 -16.13
CA PHE A 93 44.23 -12.71 -16.18
C PHE A 93 44.93 -12.63 -14.81
N THR A 94 46.23 -12.89 -14.81
CA THR A 94 47.09 -12.90 -13.61
C THR A 94 48.19 -11.83 -13.70
N GLY A 95 48.67 -11.35 -12.55
CA GLY A 95 49.74 -10.34 -12.45
C GLY A 95 49.39 -9.17 -11.53
N LYS A 96 50.41 -8.42 -11.07
CA LYS A 96 50.24 -7.29 -10.13
C LYS A 96 49.38 -6.14 -10.72
N LYS A 97 49.56 -5.83 -12.01
CA LYS A 97 48.74 -4.82 -12.71
C LYS A 97 47.31 -5.29 -12.92
N ALA A 98 47.13 -6.58 -13.22
CA ALA A 98 45.81 -7.20 -13.33
C ALA A 98 45.02 -7.12 -12.01
N ALA A 99 45.69 -7.29 -10.86
CA ALA A 99 45.06 -7.15 -9.54
C ALA A 99 44.60 -5.69 -9.27
N ALA A 100 45.49 -4.71 -9.48
CA ALA A 100 45.15 -3.30 -9.32
C ALA A 100 43.99 -2.87 -10.23
N TRP A 101 43.90 -3.46 -11.42
CA TRP A 101 42.81 -3.15 -12.34
C TRP A 101 41.49 -3.83 -11.92
N LYS A 102 41.53 -5.06 -11.38
CA LYS A 102 40.35 -5.72 -10.79
C LYS A 102 39.76 -4.88 -9.65
N GLU A 103 40.61 -4.31 -8.80
CA GLU A 103 40.20 -3.41 -7.71
C GLU A 103 39.53 -2.15 -8.27
N LYS A 104 40.17 -1.46 -9.23
CA LYS A 104 39.60 -0.24 -9.85
C LYS A 104 38.26 -0.48 -10.56
N PHE A 105 38.11 -1.61 -11.25
CA PHE A 105 36.84 -1.96 -11.89
C PHE A 105 35.73 -2.17 -10.86
N LEU A 106 36.06 -2.83 -9.73
CA LEU A 106 35.11 -3.05 -8.65
C LEU A 106 34.73 -1.74 -7.94
N GLU A 107 35.69 -0.84 -7.72
CA GLU A 107 35.44 0.50 -7.16
C GLU A 107 34.53 1.34 -8.06
N ALA A 108 34.81 1.39 -9.37
CA ALA A 108 33.97 2.10 -10.33
C ALA A 108 32.54 1.56 -10.34
N PHE A 109 32.38 0.24 -10.24
CA PHE A 109 31.07 -0.40 -10.17
C PHE A 109 30.32 -0.04 -8.88
N ASN A 110 30.97 -0.16 -7.73
CA ASN A 110 30.37 0.15 -6.43
C ASN A 110 29.96 1.63 -6.33
N ALA A 111 30.80 2.54 -6.85
CA ALA A 111 30.50 3.97 -6.88
C ALA A 111 29.24 4.28 -7.69
N MET A 112 29.05 3.61 -8.84
CA MET A 112 27.87 3.80 -9.67
C MET A 112 26.62 3.10 -9.13
N GLU A 113 26.76 1.95 -8.46
CA GLU A 113 25.65 1.30 -7.74
C GLU A 113 25.10 2.22 -6.64
N GLN A 114 25.96 2.93 -5.90
CA GLN A 114 25.53 3.92 -4.92
C GLN A 114 24.77 5.08 -5.57
N THR A 115 25.25 5.61 -6.70
CA THR A 115 24.55 6.69 -7.42
C THR A 115 23.14 6.28 -7.88
N LEU A 116 22.97 5.03 -8.35
CA LEU A 116 21.65 4.52 -8.75
C LEU A 116 20.72 4.30 -7.55
N LEU A 117 21.25 3.84 -6.41
CA LEU A 117 20.49 3.69 -5.17
C LEU A 117 20.04 5.04 -4.60
N ASP A 118 20.89 6.07 -4.68
CA ASP A 118 20.57 7.41 -4.22
C ASP A 118 19.51 8.08 -5.14
N GLN A 119 19.61 7.89 -6.46
CA GLN A 119 18.56 8.31 -7.40
C GLN A 119 17.22 7.61 -7.16
N GLN A 120 17.23 6.32 -6.79
CA GLN A 120 16.00 5.63 -6.37
C GLN A 120 15.45 6.19 -5.06
N LYS A 121 16.29 6.46 -4.04
CA LYS A 121 15.85 7.08 -2.79
C LYS A 121 15.18 8.43 -3.02
N ASP A 122 15.74 9.28 -3.89
CA ASP A 122 15.15 10.58 -4.21
C ASP A 122 13.76 10.44 -4.85
N SER A 123 13.55 9.43 -5.72
CA SER A 123 12.23 9.12 -6.29
C SER A 123 11.22 8.58 -5.26
N PHE A 124 11.69 7.92 -4.20
CA PHE A 124 10.84 7.50 -3.06
C PHE A 124 10.57 8.65 -2.08
N MET A 125 11.46 9.64 -1.98
CA MET A 125 11.29 10.80 -1.10
C MET A 125 10.33 11.85 -1.66
N GLU A 126 10.30 12.06 -2.99
CA GLU A 126 9.32 12.94 -3.65
C GLU A 126 7.87 12.43 -3.51
N GLN A 127 7.65 11.11 -3.52
CA GLN A 127 6.32 10.51 -3.28
C GLN A 127 5.91 10.50 -1.79
N ALA A 128 6.86 10.65 -0.86
CA ALA A 128 6.58 10.67 0.57
C ALA A 128 6.09 12.04 1.08
N GLN A 129 6.36 13.13 0.36
CA GLN A 129 5.98 14.49 0.79
C GLN A 129 4.52 14.87 0.45
N GLU A 130 3.90 14.26 -0.56
CA GLU A 130 2.47 14.49 -0.87
C GLU A 130 1.50 13.65 -0.02
N GLN A 131 1.98 12.61 0.67
CA GLN A 131 1.16 11.78 1.57
C GLN A 131 1.17 12.24 3.04
N GLU A 132 1.94 13.26 3.42
CA GLU A 132 1.98 13.76 4.80
C GLU A 132 0.79 14.64 5.22
N THR A 133 -0.19 14.87 4.34
CA THR A 133 -1.48 15.51 4.72
C THR A 133 -2.62 14.54 4.99
N LEU A 134 -2.37 13.23 5.14
CA LEU A 134 -3.32 12.30 5.75
C LEU A 134 -2.87 11.97 7.18
N PRO A 135 -3.74 12.12 8.21
CA PRO A 135 -3.35 11.85 9.57
C PRO A 135 -2.96 10.37 9.70
N LYS A 136 -1.70 10.10 10.07
CA LYS A 136 -1.27 8.78 10.55
C LYS A 136 -2.29 8.35 11.60
N GLU A 137 -3.05 7.29 11.34
CA GLU A 137 -3.89 6.67 12.35
C GLU A 137 -3.02 6.41 13.57
N ALA A 138 -3.25 7.19 14.62
CA ALA A 138 -2.47 7.11 15.83
C ALA A 138 -2.59 5.68 16.33
N GLN A 139 -1.47 4.96 16.40
CA GLN A 139 -1.47 3.64 17.03
C GLN A 139 -2.14 3.78 18.40
N PRO A 140 -3.20 2.99 18.68
CA PRO A 140 -3.98 3.19 19.88
C PRO A 140 -3.07 3.04 21.10
N ILE A 141 -2.97 4.09 21.92
CA ILE A 141 -2.17 4.11 23.14
C ILE A 141 -2.47 2.83 23.93
N PRO A 142 -1.44 2.00 24.25
CA PRO A 142 -1.64 0.75 24.97
C PRO A 142 -2.46 0.98 26.24
N TYR A 143 -3.37 0.07 26.55
CA TYR A 143 -4.40 0.24 27.60
C TYR A 143 -3.81 0.72 28.95
N PHE A 144 -2.62 0.24 29.32
CA PHE A 144 -1.94 0.59 30.57
C PHE A 144 -1.35 2.02 30.61
N PHE A 145 -1.12 2.66 29.46
CA PHE A 145 -0.70 4.06 29.38
C PHE A 145 -1.87 5.04 29.26
N ARG A 146 -3.12 4.55 29.20
CA ARG A 146 -4.30 5.42 29.11
C ARG A 146 -4.58 6.08 30.45
N SER A 147 -4.91 7.37 30.39
CA SER A 147 -5.32 8.12 31.58
C SER A 147 -6.55 7.50 32.24
N ARG A 148 -6.54 7.35 33.57
CA ARG A 148 -7.70 6.94 34.38
C ARG A 148 -8.67 8.10 34.64
N LYS A 149 -8.53 9.21 33.93
CA LYS A 149 -9.41 10.37 34.04
C LYS A 149 -10.87 9.95 33.77
N ARG A 150 -11.77 10.35 34.66
CA ARG A 150 -13.21 10.13 34.49
C ARG A 150 -13.77 11.02 33.39
N ILE A 151 -14.88 10.59 32.79
CA ILE A 151 -15.54 11.34 31.73
C ILE A 151 -15.88 12.76 32.18
N GLY A 152 -15.56 13.73 31.32
CA GLY A 152 -15.91 15.14 31.54
C GLY A 152 -17.42 15.40 31.45
N LYS A 153 -17.85 16.62 31.77
CA LYS A 153 -19.27 17.03 31.66
C LYS A 153 -19.82 16.85 30.24
N GLY A 154 -19.02 17.16 29.22
CA GLY A 154 -19.40 16.97 27.81
C GLY A 154 -19.60 15.50 27.43
N GLY A 155 -18.65 14.63 27.80
CA GLY A 155 -18.76 13.19 27.54
C GLY A 155 -19.95 12.55 28.26
N ARG A 156 -20.27 13.01 29.48
CA ARG A 156 -21.48 12.60 30.21
C ARG A 156 -22.76 12.98 29.47
N ALA A 157 -22.89 14.25 29.07
CA ALA A 157 -24.07 14.74 28.37
C ALA A 157 -24.26 14.03 27.01
N ALA A 158 -23.17 13.77 26.29
CA ALA A 158 -23.22 13.01 25.03
C ALA A 158 -23.69 11.57 25.25
N LEU A 159 -23.16 10.90 26.27
CA LEU A 159 -23.54 9.52 26.61
C LEU A 159 -24.98 9.44 27.10
N GLU A 160 -25.43 10.39 27.92
CA GLU A 160 -26.83 10.51 28.33
C GLU A 160 -27.76 10.73 27.11
N GLY A 161 -27.36 11.56 26.15
CA GLY A 161 -28.11 11.80 24.93
C GLY A 161 -28.34 10.52 24.10
N ILE A 162 -27.29 9.70 23.91
CA ILE A 162 -27.44 8.44 23.17
C ILE A 162 -28.21 7.39 23.96
N LEU A 163 -28.09 7.34 25.29
CA LEU A 163 -28.89 6.44 26.14
C LEU A 163 -30.37 6.82 26.11
N ARG A 164 -30.71 8.12 26.04
CA ARG A 164 -32.09 8.57 25.83
C ARG A 164 -32.64 8.13 24.48
N LEU A 165 -31.82 8.16 23.43
CA LEU A 165 -32.20 7.64 22.12
C LEU A 165 -32.43 6.13 22.16
N GLU A 166 -31.54 5.37 22.83
CA GLU A 166 -31.72 3.93 23.05
C GLU A 166 -33.02 3.66 23.81
N ALA A 167 -33.27 4.37 24.90
CA ALA A 167 -34.50 4.25 25.67
C ALA A 167 -35.74 4.52 24.81
N LEU A 168 -35.71 5.57 23.98
CA LEU A 168 -36.80 5.90 23.05
C LEU A 168 -37.05 4.79 22.02
N LEU A 169 -35.99 4.29 21.37
CA LEU A 169 -36.07 3.25 20.35
C LEU A 169 -36.37 1.86 20.91
N GLN A 170 -36.09 1.63 22.19
CA GLN A 170 -36.41 0.37 22.86
C GLN A 170 -37.75 0.40 23.59
N GLY A 171 -38.39 1.58 23.71
CA GLY A 171 -39.61 1.74 24.51
C GLY A 171 -39.35 1.57 26.01
N ASP A 172 -38.15 1.92 26.47
CA ASP A 172 -37.65 1.67 27.82
C ASP A 172 -37.38 2.99 28.57
N SER A 173 -37.08 2.89 29.87
CA SER A 173 -36.70 4.04 30.69
C SER A 173 -35.20 4.35 30.60
N LEU A 174 -34.85 5.62 30.81
CA LEU A 174 -33.45 6.05 30.91
C LEU A 174 -32.72 5.34 32.07
N GLU A 175 -33.40 5.13 33.19
CA GLU A 175 -32.81 4.48 34.36
C GLU A 175 -32.40 3.02 34.05
N HIS A 176 -33.24 2.28 33.32
CA HIS A 176 -32.96 0.89 32.98
C HIS A 176 -31.84 0.76 31.93
N THR A 177 -31.81 1.64 30.93
CA THR A 177 -30.71 1.73 29.95
C THR A 177 -29.38 2.09 30.63
N GLU A 178 -29.37 3.07 31.52
CA GLU A 178 -28.19 3.42 32.32
C GLU A 178 -27.70 2.27 33.19
N GLN A 179 -28.61 1.54 33.83
CA GLN A 179 -28.28 0.38 34.65
C GLN A 179 -27.63 -0.74 33.81
N ARG A 180 -28.17 -1.03 32.62
CA ARG A 180 -27.58 -2.01 31.70
C ARG A 180 -26.17 -1.62 31.28
N LEU A 181 -25.97 -0.36 30.88
CA LEU A 181 -24.65 0.15 30.52
C LEU A 181 -23.68 0.06 31.72
N CYS A 182 -24.11 0.49 32.90
CA CYS A 182 -23.28 0.46 34.11
C CYS A 182 -22.84 -0.97 34.46
N ALA A 183 -23.77 -1.93 34.36
CA ALA A 183 -23.48 -3.34 34.56
C ALA A 183 -22.46 -3.87 33.52
N ARG A 184 -22.64 -3.55 32.24
CA ARG A 184 -21.73 -3.94 31.15
C ARG A 184 -20.33 -3.36 31.31
N MET A 185 -20.26 -2.09 31.71
CA MET A 185 -19.00 -1.36 31.89
C MET A 185 -18.35 -1.63 33.26
N ARG A 186 -19.04 -2.33 34.16
CA ARG A 186 -18.60 -2.62 35.54
C ARG A 186 -18.32 -1.34 36.35
N VAL A 187 -19.22 -0.36 36.24
CA VAL A 187 -19.18 0.91 36.98
C VAL A 187 -20.46 1.10 37.78
N LYS A 188 -20.39 1.89 38.87
CA LYS A 188 -21.57 2.15 39.73
C LYS A 188 -22.51 3.19 39.13
N SER A 189 -21.95 4.13 38.38
CA SER A 189 -22.68 5.19 37.71
C SER A 189 -21.98 5.54 36.40
N VAL A 190 -22.73 6.12 35.45
CA VAL A 190 -22.17 6.64 34.20
C VAL A 190 -21.04 7.64 34.46
N GLY A 191 -21.16 8.44 35.53
CA GLY A 191 -20.15 9.42 35.92
C GLY A 191 -18.81 8.83 36.37
N ASP A 192 -18.77 7.55 36.74
CA ASP A 192 -17.54 6.84 37.12
C ASP A 192 -16.79 6.24 35.91
N LEU A 193 -17.38 6.33 34.71
CA LEU A 193 -16.75 5.85 33.49
C LEU A 193 -15.45 6.61 33.19
N GLN A 194 -14.42 5.89 32.76
CA GLN A 194 -13.15 6.48 32.34
C GLN A 194 -13.26 6.98 30.90
N GLU A 195 -12.66 8.13 30.60
CA GLU A 195 -12.67 8.75 29.27
C GLU A 195 -12.13 7.79 28.20
N CYS A 196 -11.11 7.00 28.55
CA CYS A 196 -10.51 6.00 27.67
C CYS A 196 -11.43 4.83 27.29
N ARG A 197 -12.56 4.67 27.99
CA ARG A 197 -13.59 3.63 27.77
C ARG A 197 -14.89 4.22 27.19
N LEU A 198 -14.92 5.50 26.85
CA LEU A 198 -16.10 6.15 26.28
C LEU A 198 -16.49 5.51 24.94
N GLN A 199 -15.52 5.22 24.07
CA GLN A 199 -15.77 4.54 22.80
C GLN A 199 -16.38 3.14 23.01
N GLU A 200 -15.88 2.38 24.00
CA GLU A 200 -16.44 1.06 24.33
C GLU A 200 -17.90 1.16 24.80
N ALA A 201 -18.23 2.17 25.61
CA ALA A 201 -19.60 2.43 26.04
C ALA A 201 -20.50 2.80 24.85
N ILE A 202 -20.03 3.67 23.95
CA ILE A 202 -20.78 4.05 22.75
C ILE A 202 -21.01 2.84 21.84
N ILE A 203 -20.00 2.03 21.58
CA ILE A 203 -20.14 0.81 20.77
C ILE A 203 -21.22 -0.10 21.36
N TYR A 204 -21.21 -0.31 22.68
CA TYR A 204 -22.24 -1.10 23.34
C TYR A 204 -23.65 -0.51 23.18
N VAL A 205 -23.84 0.79 23.42
CA VAL A 205 -25.15 1.45 23.23
C VAL A 205 -25.60 1.30 21.78
N PHE A 206 -24.68 1.46 20.83
CA PHE A 206 -24.97 1.24 19.43
C PHE A 206 -25.40 -0.21 19.20
N GLU A 207 -24.67 -1.22 19.66
CA GLU A 207 -25.05 -2.64 19.54
C GLU A 207 -26.49 -2.92 20.01
N GLU A 208 -26.90 -2.34 21.14
CA GLU A 208 -28.26 -2.50 21.67
C GLU A 208 -29.31 -1.59 20.97
N LEU A 209 -28.90 -0.51 20.29
CA LEU A 209 -29.79 0.52 19.74
C LEU A 209 -30.91 -0.02 18.83
N PHE A 210 -30.58 -0.98 17.96
CA PHE A 210 -31.52 -1.56 16.99
C PHE A 210 -31.91 -2.98 17.34
N ARG A 211 -31.48 -3.48 18.50
CA ARG A 211 -31.75 -4.86 18.89
C ARG A 211 -33.25 -5.08 19.05
N VAL A 212 -33.74 -6.17 18.48
CA VAL A 212 -35.12 -6.63 18.63
C VAL A 212 -35.19 -7.40 19.94
N GLY A 213 -35.93 -6.85 20.91
CA GLY A 213 -36.18 -7.46 22.20
C GLY A 213 -37.64 -7.88 22.29
N GLY A 214 -37.92 -9.06 22.86
CA GLY A 214 -39.27 -9.61 23.03
C GLY A 214 -40.07 -8.90 24.12
N GLN A 215 -40.24 -7.58 24.04
CA GLN A 215 -41.20 -6.87 24.87
C GLN A 215 -42.57 -6.91 24.21
N ASP A 216 -43.50 -7.63 24.87
CA ASP A 216 -44.89 -7.91 24.47
C ASP A 216 -45.83 -6.67 24.42
N GLY A 217 -45.29 -5.45 24.32
CA GLY A 217 -46.06 -4.21 24.39
C GLY A 217 -46.60 -3.70 23.05
N TRP A 218 -45.97 -4.06 21.94
CA TRP A 218 -46.33 -3.55 20.61
C TRP A 218 -47.20 -4.58 19.88
N LYS A 219 -48.50 -4.60 20.20
CA LYS A 219 -49.50 -5.32 19.42
C LYS A 219 -49.89 -4.45 18.22
N ASP A 220 -49.14 -4.57 17.13
CA ASP A 220 -49.71 -4.28 15.82
C ASP A 220 -49.11 -5.19 14.76
N THR A 221 -50.01 -5.66 13.89
CA THR A 221 -49.71 -6.60 12.82
C THR A 221 -48.86 -5.88 11.79
N SER A 222 -47.67 -6.43 11.51
CA SER A 222 -46.72 -6.00 10.48
C SER A 222 -47.38 -5.20 9.35
N SER A 223 -47.10 -3.89 9.29
CA SER A 223 -47.54 -3.05 8.19
C SER A 223 -46.83 -3.50 6.92
N THR A 224 -47.59 -4.03 5.95
CA THR A 224 -47.08 -4.43 4.63
C THR A 224 -46.21 -3.32 4.00
N ASN A 225 -46.53 -2.05 4.27
CA ASN A 225 -45.79 -0.89 3.79
C ASN A 225 -44.37 -0.80 4.38
N MET A 226 -44.18 -1.16 5.64
CA MET A 226 -42.87 -1.11 6.31
C MET A 226 -41.95 -2.21 5.80
N LEU A 227 -42.49 -3.42 5.56
CA LEU A 227 -41.73 -4.50 4.94
C LEU A 227 -41.32 -4.14 3.50
N LEU A 228 -42.23 -3.56 2.72
CA LEU A 228 -41.92 -3.06 1.37
C LEU A 228 -40.87 -1.94 1.40
N THR A 229 -40.92 -1.07 2.40
CA THR A 229 -39.93 0.01 2.58
C THR A 229 -38.55 -0.58 2.89
N LEU A 230 -38.48 -1.55 3.81
CA LEU A 230 -37.22 -2.25 4.13
C LEU A 230 -36.65 -2.96 2.89
N GLN A 231 -37.48 -3.65 2.13
CA GLN A 231 -37.05 -4.32 0.90
C GLN A 231 -36.58 -3.31 -0.17
N GLY A 232 -37.29 -2.19 -0.33
CA GLY A 232 -36.90 -1.10 -1.22
C GLY A 232 -35.55 -0.48 -0.84
N LEU A 233 -35.28 -0.33 0.46
CA LEU A 233 -33.98 0.15 0.95
C LEU A 233 -32.84 -0.85 0.71
N VAL A 234 -33.09 -2.15 0.86
CA VAL A 234 -32.11 -3.19 0.51
C VAL A 234 -31.79 -3.13 -0.98
N ASP A 235 -32.81 -2.98 -1.82
CA ASP A 235 -32.63 -2.88 -3.28
C ASP A 235 -31.89 -1.59 -3.66
N PHE A 236 -32.23 -0.47 -3.04
CA PHE A 236 -31.55 0.82 -3.21
C PHE A 236 -30.08 0.74 -2.81
N TRP A 237 -29.78 0.24 -1.61
CA TRP A 237 -28.39 0.09 -1.14
C TRP A 237 -27.61 -0.85 -2.08
N GLY A 238 -28.19 -1.99 -2.47
CA GLY A 238 -27.54 -2.90 -3.42
C GLY A 238 -27.29 -2.29 -4.79
N HIS A 239 -28.12 -1.35 -5.24
CA HIS A 239 -27.93 -0.65 -6.53
C HIS A 239 -26.79 0.38 -6.49
N PHE A 240 -26.63 1.08 -5.36
CA PHE A 240 -25.66 2.17 -5.21
C PHE A 240 -24.35 1.75 -4.51
N SER A 241 -24.14 0.46 -4.29
CA SER A 241 -22.94 -0.05 -3.63
C SER A 241 -22.45 -1.35 -4.29
N ASN A 242 -21.27 -1.80 -3.88
CA ASN A 242 -20.71 -3.09 -4.31
C ASN A 242 -21.21 -4.28 -3.48
N TYR A 243 -22.15 -4.06 -2.55
CA TYR A 243 -22.68 -5.11 -1.68
C TYR A 243 -23.87 -5.81 -2.33
N THR A 244 -23.89 -7.13 -2.22
CA THR A 244 -25.04 -7.95 -2.64
C THR A 244 -26.23 -7.76 -1.70
N LYS A 245 -27.44 -8.02 -2.21
CA LYS A 245 -28.65 -8.00 -1.37
C LYS A 245 -28.54 -8.94 -0.17
N THR A 246 -27.88 -10.09 -0.32
CA THR A 246 -27.66 -11.05 0.76
C THR A 246 -26.77 -10.47 1.85
N GLU A 247 -25.64 -9.85 1.50
CA GLU A 247 -24.74 -9.22 2.49
C GLU A 247 -25.44 -8.08 3.24
N ILE A 248 -26.23 -7.27 2.54
CA ILE A 248 -27.01 -6.18 3.16
C ILE A 248 -28.06 -6.75 4.13
N ARG A 249 -28.77 -7.82 3.75
CA ARG A 249 -29.73 -8.48 4.65
C ARG A 249 -29.03 -9.07 5.87
N THR A 250 -27.89 -9.73 5.71
CA THR A 250 -27.09 -10.25 6.81
C THR A 250 -26.64 -9.14 7.75
N TYR A 251 -26.20 -8.00 7.22
CA TYR A 251 -25.86 -6.83 8.04
C TYR A 251 -27.05 -6.35 8.88
N ILE A 252 -28.22 -6.19 8.27
CA ILE A 252 -29.44 -5.74 8.98
C ILE A 252 -29.85 -6.74 10.06
N CYS A 253 -29.87 -8.04 9.74
CA CYS A 253 -30.16 -9.12 10.69
C CYS A 253 -29.21 -9.09 11.90
N ASN A 254 -27.90 -9.05 11.66
CA ASN A 254 -26.88 -8.97 12.71
C ASN A 254 -27.07 -7.72 13.58
N ARG A 255 -27.41 -6.58 12.97
CA ARG A 255 -27.63 -5.33 13.68
C ARG A 255 -28.88 -5.33 14.55
N CYS A 256 -29.90 -6.06 14.13
CA CYS A 256 -31.15 -6.24 14.86
C CYS A 256 -31.10 -7.41 15.86
N GLY A 257 -30.08 -8.28 15.77
CA GLY A 257 -29.95 -9.46 16.62
C GLY A 257 -30.96 -10.56 16.30
N VAL A 258 -31.33 -10.72 15.02
CA VAL A 258 -32.25 -11.74 14.51
C VAL A 258 -31.55 -12.57 13.42
N ASP A 259 -31.98 -13.82 13.20
CA ASP A 259 -31.36 -14.65 12.15
C ASP A 259 -31.89 -14.30 10.75
N ASN A 260 -33.14 -13.85 10.67
CA ASN A 260 -33.85 -13.61 9.40
C ASN A 260 -34.93 -12.52 9.55
N PHE A 261 -35.51 -12.08 8.43
CA PHE A 261 -36.51 -10.98 8.46
C PHE A 261 -37.88 -11.44 8.96
N GLU A 262 -38.15 -12.75 8.97
CA GLU A 262 -39.39 -13.35 9.46
C GLU A 262 -39.55 -13.20 10.99
N GLU A 263 -38.44 -12.95 11.70
CA GLU A 263 -38.44 -12.63 13.14
C GLU A 263 -38.85 -11.18 13.44
N LEU A 264 -38.89 -10.30 12.43
CA LEU A 264 -39.34 -8.90 12.56
C LEU A 264 -40.87 -8.83 12.53
N LYS A 265 -41.50 -9.15 13.68
CA LYS A 265 -42.95 -9.37 13.75
C LYS A 265 -43.75 -8.09 13.93
N THR A 266 -43.19 -7.09 14.62
CA THR A 266 -43.89 -5.85 14.93
C THR A 266 -43.47 -4.73 13.98
N GLU A 267 -44.34 -3.71 13.82
CA GLU A 267 -43.98 -2.49 13.10
C GLU A 267 -42.76 -1.80 13.71
N HIS A 268 -42.62 -1.90 15.03
CA HIS A 268 -41.48 -1.37 15.78
C HIS A 268 -40.17 -2.09 15.40
N ASP A 269 -40.19 -3.42 15.23
CA ASP A 269 -39.02 -4.19 14.79
C ASP A 269 -38.63 -3.84 13.35
N LEU A 270 -39.63 -3.70 12.47
CA LEU A 270 -39.41 -3.26 11.10
C LEU A 270 -38.84 -1.84 11.04
N PHE A 271 -39.30 -0.93 11.90
CA PHE A 271 -38.76 0.42 12.01
C PHE A 271 -37.29 0.41 12.43
N LYS A 272 -36.92 -0.40 13.44
CA LYS A 272 -35.51 -0.60 13.83
C LYS A 272 -34.68 -1.14 12.66
N ALA A 273 -35.20 -2.11 11.91
CA ALA A 273 -34.51 -2.67 10.74
C ALA A 273 -34.33 -1.63 9.62
N VAL A 274 -35.31 -0.78 9.38
CA VAL A 274 -35.23 0.34 8.42
C VAL A 274 -34.15 1.33 8.86
N LEU A 275 -34.10 1.71 10.13
CA LEU A 275 -33.06 2.59 10.67
C LEU A 275 -31.66 1.95 10.59
N ALA A 276 -31.55 0.65 10.89
CA ALA A 276 -30.31 -0.09 10.75
C ALA A 276 -29.82 -0.12 9.29
N ALA A 277 -30.73 -0.33 8.33
CA ALA A 277 -30.43 -0.30 6.90
C ALA A 277 -29.93 1.09 6.46
N TRP A 278 -30.64 2.15 6.84
CA TRP A 278 -30.24 3.52 6.54
C TRP A 278 -28.88 3.90 7.16
N SER A 279 -28.67 3.53 8.42
CA SER A 279 -27.40 3.75 9.12
C SER A 279 -26.23 3.04 8.44
N GLY A 280 -26.43 1.79 7.99
CA GLY A 280 -25.44 1.04 7.24
C GLY A 280 -25.10 1.69 5.89
N PHE A 281 -26.13 2.04 5.10
CA PHE A 281 -25.93 2.73 3.82
C PHE A 281 -25.16 4.04 4.00
N SER A 282 -25.54 4.85 5.00
CA SER A 282 -24.93 6.15 5.27
C SER A 282 -23.46 6.03 5.67
N ASN A 283 -23.11 5.07 6.52
CA ASN A 283 -21.72 4.89 6.97
C ASN A 283 -20.81 4.30 5.88
N HIS A 284 -21.33 3.42 5.03
CA HIS A 284 -20.49 2.66 4.09
C HIS A 284 -20.41 3.26 2.69
N ASN A 285 -21.39 4.08 2.27
CA ASN A 285 -21.45 4.57 0.88
C ASN A 285 -21.50 6.09 0.75
N LEU A 286 -21.98 6.83 1.75
CA LEU A 286 -21.96 8.29 1.70
C LEU A 286 -20.57 8.79 2.14
N LYS A 287 -19.66 8.93 1.18
CA LYS A 287 -18.54 9.86 1.37
C LYS A 287 -19.14 11.26 1.49
N TRP A 288 -18.81 11.98 2.56
CA TRP A 288 -19.30 13.31 2.95
C TRP A 288 -19.03 14.42 1.91
N GLN A 289 -19.41 14.25 0.65
CA GLN A 289 -19.20 15.23 -0.42
C GLN A 289 -20.48 15.84 -0.97
N CYS A 290 -21.66 15.42 -0.52
CA CYS A 290 -22.91 16.00 -0.97
C CYS A 290 -23.92 16.11 0.18
N TRP A 291 -23.79 17.17 1.00
CA TRP A 291 -24.88 17.85 1.71
C TRP A 291 -24.48 19.31 1.93
#